data_AF-A0A3M7I6R7-F1
#
_entry.id   AF-A0A3M7I6R7-F1
#
_cell.length_a   1.000
_cell.length_b   1.000
_cell.length_c   1.000
_cell.angle_alpha   90.00
_cell.angle_beta   90.00
_cell.angle_gamma   90.00
#
_symmetry.space_group_name_H-M   'P 1'
#
loop_
_entity.id
_entity.type
_entity.pdbx_description
1 polymer ?
#
loop_
_entity_poly.entity_id
_entity_poly.type
_entity_poly.pdbx_seq_one_letter_code
_entity_poly.pdbx_strand_id
1 'polypeptide(L)'
;MSSNIPNKRGQSMDPAPTPQNTPMNNAPISSRAQAPQVPSINEEDLDRAAAASIFAQNPKLVSMMQNKLQGLVGKSSGYVESLPAPVRERVAGLKGVQKEHSKLEAEFQEEVLALEKRFFAKFTPLYEKRSKIVNGQTEPSKEDVEAGRADEEEDEETKQAQAEADKQADEATANMKGIPEFWLSAM
;
A
#
# COMPACT_ATOMS: atom_id res chain seq x y z
N MET A 1 21.33 4.87 -53.47
CA MET A 1 22.33 4.07 -52.75
C MET A 1 21.72 3.67 -51.43
N SER A 2 21.29 2.41 -51.33
CA SER A 2 20.65 1.84 -50.15
C SER A 2 21.72 1.40 -49.15
N SER A 3 21.64 1.85 -47.90
CA SER A 3 22.50 1.37 -46.81
C SER A 3 21.65 0.63 -45.78
N ASN A 4 21.89 -0.68 -45.68
CA ASN A 4 21.26 -1.60 -44.74
C ASN A 4 21.59 -1.27 -43.27
N ILE A 5 20.59 -1.36 -42.39
CA ILE A 5 20.75 -1.33 -40.93
C ILE A 5 20.98 -2.78 -40.44
N PRO A 6 22.10 -3.10 -39.76
CA PRO A 6 22.32 -4.45 -39.25
C PRO A 6 21.50 -4.71 -37.98
N ASN A 7 20.74 -5.81 -38.01
CA ASN A 7 19.96 -6.36 -36.91
C ASN A 7 20.88 -6.94 -35.81
N LYS A 8 21.05 -6.22 -34.69
CA LYS A 8 21.70 -6.76 -33.49
C LYS A 8 20.63 -7.26 -32.51
N ARG A 9 20.24 -8.53 -32.68
CA ARG A 9 19.71 -9.34 -31.57
C ARG A 9 20.80 -9.47 -30.51
N GLY A 10 20.44 -9.22 -29.26
CA GLY A 10 21.26 -9.50 -28.09
C GLY A 10 21.99 -8.28 -27.54
N GLN A 11 21.24 -7.36 -26.93
CA GLN A 11 21.80 -6.51 -25.88
C GLN A 11 21.09 -6.84 -24.58
N SER A 12 21.92 -7.32 -23.67
CA SER A 12 21.69 -7.59 -22.26
C SER A 12 20.84 -6.50 -21.61
N MET A 13 19.83 -6.92 -20.86
CA MET A 13 19.15 -6.10 -19.86
C MET A 13 20.21 -5.55 -18.90
N ASP A 14 20.57 -4.28 -19.04
CA ASP A 14 21.33 -3.56 -18.03
C ASP A 14 20.36 -3.27 -16.86
N PRO A 15 20.56 -3.86 -15.65
CA PRO A 15 19.74 -3.50 -14.50
C PRO A 15 20.03 -2.05 -14.12
N ALA A 16 18.98 -1.25 -13.96
CA ALA A 16 19.06 0.16 -13.63
C ALA A 16 19.95 0.43 -12.40
N PRO A 17 20.80 1.47 -12.41
CA PRO A 17 21.71 1.77 -11.31
C PRO A 17 20.93 2.22 -10.08
N THR A 18 20.74 1.31 -9.12
CA THR A 18 20.21 1.64 -7.80
C THR A 18 21.21 2.55 -7.05
N PRO A 19 20.76 3.53 -6.26
CA PRO A 19 21.65 4.42 -5.53
C PRO A 19 22.59 3.62 -4.61
N GLN A 20 23.88 3.75 -4.90
CA GLN A 20 24.99 3.02 -4.30
C GLN A 20 25.15 3.37 -2.82
N ASN A 21 24.64 2.52 -1.91
CA ASN A 21 24.98 2.57 -0.48
C ASN A 21 25.43 1.20 0.06
N THR A 22 25.80 0.28 -0.84
CA THR A 22 26.43 -1.00 -0.47
C THR A 22 27.95 -0.81 -0.51
N PRO A 23 28.68 -0.98 0.61
CA PRO A 23 30.13 -0.79 0.63
C PRO A 23 30.80 -1.75 -0.34
N MET A 24 31.78 -1.23 -1.10
CA MET A 24 32.52 -1.91 -2.17
C MET A 24 33.45 -3.04 -1.68
N ASN A 25 33.38 -3.38 -0.39
CA ASN A 25 34.13 -4.47 0.23
C ASN A 25 33.15 -5.29 1.06
N ASN A 26 32.91 -6.54 0.66
CA ASN A 26 32.14 -7.48 1.45
C ASN A 26 32.92 -7.68 2.76
N ALA A 27 32.36 -7.33 3.92
CA ALA A 27 32.98 -7.65 5.19
C ALA A 27 33.28 -9.17 5.22
N PRO A 28 34.43 -9.62 5.73
CA PRO A 28 34.70 -11.05 5.88
C PRO A 28 33.83 -11.59 7.00
N ILE A 29 32.54 -11.74 6.73
CA ILE A 29 31.64 -12.51 7.59
C ILE A 29 31.99 -13.96 7.28
N SER A 30 32.96 -14.50 8.00
CA SER A 30 33.12 -15.94 8.11
C SER A 30 31.75 -16.51 8.47
N SER A 31 31.15 -17.29 7.58
CA SER A 31 29.85 -17.94 7.75
C SER A 31 29.95 -19.03 8.83
N ARG A 32 30.13 -18.60 10.08
CA ARG A 32 30.06 -19.43 11.27
C ARG A 32 29.54 -18.57 12.41
N ALA A 33 28.34 -18.02 12.25
CA ALA A 33 27.56 -17.64 13.42
C ALA A 33 27.35 -18.92 14.24
N GLN A 34 28.07 -19.05 15.36
CA GLN A 34 27.78 -20.12 16.31
C GLN A 34 26.38 -19.85 16.87
N ALA A 35 25.49 -20.83 16.74
CA ALA A 35 24.19 -20.76 17.39
C ALA A 35 24.41 -20.55 18.91
N PRO A 36 23.66 -19.65 19.56
CA PRO A 36 23.75 -19.46 21.00
C PRO A 36 23.47 -20.78 21.71
N GLN A 37 24.35 -21.19 22.64
CA GLN A 37 24.24 -22.44 23.41
C GLN A 37 23.25 -22.31 24.58
N VAL A 38 22.18 -21.52 24.42
CA VAL A 38 21.11 -21.49 25.42
C VAL A 38 20.28 -22.77 25.22
N PRO A 39 20.08 -23.59 26.27
CA PRO A 39 19.17 -24.73 26.16
C PRO A 39 17.80 -24.22 25.74
N SER A 40 17.20 -24.87 24.74
CA SER A 40 15.80 -24.62 24.39
C SER A 40 14.97 -24.88 25.64
N ILE A 41 14.20 -23.89 26.06
CA ILE A 41 13.14 -24.10 27.04
C ILE A 41 12.24 -25.18 26.41
N ASN A 42 12.12 -26.33 27.08
CA ASN A 42 11.08 -27.29 26.74
C ASN A 42 9.76 -26.59 27.04
N GLU A 43 9.11 -26.06 26.01
CA GLU A 43 7.68 -25.82 26.06
C GLU A 43 7.07 -27.19 26.33
N GLU A 44 6.54 -27.41 27.55
CA GLU A 44 5.63 -28.53 27.73
C GLU A 44 4.56 -28.37 26.65
N ASP A 45 4.48 -29.33 25.73
CA ASP A 45 3.47 -29.43 24.69
C ASP A 45 2.10 -29.58 25.39
N LEU A 46 1.57 -28.47 25.91
CA LEU A 46 0.15 -28.31 26.14
C LEU A 46 -0.47 -28.39 24.76
N ASP A 47 -0.81 -29.62 24.39
CA ASP A 47 -1.42 -30.00 23.12
C ASP A 47 -2.35 -28.89 22.67
N ARG A 48 -1.97 -28.16 21.63
CA ARG A 48 -2.75 -27.00 21.13
C ARG A 48 -4.19 -27.40 20.84
N ALA A 49 -4.39 -28.67 20.45
CA ALA A 49 -5.68 -29.32 20.29
C ALA A 49 -6.41 -29.56 21.62
N ALA A 50 -5.71 -29.99 22.68
CA ALA A 50 -6.28 -30.15 24.02
C ALA A 50 -6.67 -28.78 24.62
N ALA A 51 -5.80 -27.76 24.50
CA ALA A 51 -6.12 -26.39 24.90
C ALA A 51 -7.35 -25.86 24.14
N ALA A 52 -7.39 -26.01 22.81
CA ALA A 52 -8.54 -25.62 22.00
C ALA A 52 -9.84 -26.37 22.37
N SER A 53 -9.74 -27.66 22.71
CA SER A 53 -10.88 -28.47 23.15
C SER A 53 -11.45 -28.02 24.50
N ILE A 54 -10.61 -27.61 25.44
CA ILE A 54 -11.01 -27.08 26.75
C ILE A 54 -11.78 -25.75 26.60
N PHE A 55 -11.34 -24.89 25.67
CA PHE A 55 -12.02 -23.63 25.36
C PHE A 55 -13.35 -23.85 24.62
N ALA A 56 -13.40 -24.82 23.69
CA ALA A 56 -14.62 -25.17 22.95
C ALA A 56 -15.70 -25.82 23.84
N GLN A 57 -15.28 -26.65 24.81
CA GLN A 57 -16.19 -27.34 25.73
C GLN A 57 -16.74 -26.44 26.85
N ASN A 58 -16.13 -25.28 27.09
CA ASN A 58 -16.51 -24.39 28.18
C ASN A 58 -16.69 -22.94 27.70
N PRO A 59 -17.79 -22.63 27.00
CA PRO A 59 -18.08 -21.26 26.55
C PRO A 59 -18.17 -20.26 27.71
N LYS A 60 -18.54 -20.74 28.91
CA LYS A 60 -18.55 -19.94 30.15
C LYS A 60 -17.14 -19.55 30.63
N LEU A 61 -16.12 -20.37 30.37
CA LEU A 61 -14.73 -20.03 30.68
C LEU A 61 -14.20 -19.00 29.70
N VAL A 62 -14.51 -19.15 28.40
CA VAL A 62 -14.15 -18.17 27.36
C VAL A 62 -14.75 -16.80 27.67
N SER A 63 -16.03 -16.73 28.05
CA SER A 63 -16.66 -15.45 28.42
C SER A 63 -16.09 -14.86 29.71
N MET A 64 -15.76 -15.67 30.72
CA MET A 64 -15.07 -15.19 31.93
C MET A 64 -13.67 -14.65 31.61
N MET A 65 -12.92 -15.31 30.73
CA MET A 65 -11.60 -14.84 30.30
C MET A 65 -11.70 -13.54 29.52
N GLN A 66 -12.64 -13.44 28.58
CA GLN A 66 -12.89 -12.22 27.82
C GLN A 66 -13.27 -11.05 28.73
N ASN A 67 -14.14 -11.29 29.73
CA ASN A 67 -14.52 -10.29 30.73
C ASN A 67 -13.33 -9.86 31.60
N LYS A 68 -12.46 -10.80 32.01
CA LYS A 68 -11.24 -10.49 32.76
C LYS A 68 -10.23 -9.72 31.93
N LEU A 69 -10.03 -10.08 30.65
CA LEU A 69 -9.13 -9.39 29.73
C LEU A 69 -9.63 -7.96 29.45
N GLN A 70 -10.92 -7.77 29.19
CA GLN A 70 -11.52 -6.43 29.10
C GLN A 70 -11.32 -5.62 30.38
N GLY A 71 -11.40 -6.27 31.55
CA GLY A 71 -11.11 -5.64 32.83
C GLY A 71 -9.63 -5.32 33.07
N LEU A 72 -8.70 -5.83 32.27
CA LEU A 72 -7.25 -5.57 32.35
C LEU A 72 -6.78 -4.53 31.32
N VAL A 73 -7.52 -4.32 30.23
CA VAL A 73 -7.23 -3.25 29.28
C VAL A 73 -7.27 -1.90 30.00
N GLY A 74 -6.16 -1.17 29.95
CA GLY A 74 -6.02 0.15 30.59
C GLY A 74 -5.63 0.12 32.09
N LYS A 75 -5.49 -1.05 32.72
CA LYS A 75 -4.94 -1.15 34.09
C LYS A 75 -3.43 -1.35 34.03
N SER A 76 -2.69 -0.71 34.94
CA SER A 76 -1.26 -1.01 35.07
C SER A 76 -1.08 -2.43 35.58
N SER A 77 -0.15 -3.17 34.98
CA SER A 77 0.16 -4.55 35.38
C SER A 77 0.89 -4.65 36.72
N GLY A 78 1.13 -3.51 37.40
CA GLY A 78 1.96 -3.43 38.61
C GLY A 78 3.46 -3.58 38.34
N TYR A 79 3.85 -4.00 37.14
CA TYR A 79 5.25 -4.25 36.80
C TYR A 79 6.09 -2.98 36.93
N VAL A 80 5.64 -1.86 36.35
CA VAL A 80 6.38 -0.60 36.38
C VAL A 80 6.53 -0.07 37.80
N GLU A 81 5.51 -0.26 38.64
CA GLU A 81 5.48 0.10 40.05
C GLU A 81 6.44 -0.76 40.88
N SER A 82 6.60 -2.04 40.52
CA SER A 82 7.53 -2.98 41.17
C SER A 82 9.01 -2.71 40.87
N LEU A 83 9.32 -1.93 39.83
CA LEU A 83 10.71 -1.63 39.46
C LEU A 83 11.40 -0.70 40.47
N PRO A 84 12.73 -0.82 40.65
CA PRO A 84 13.51 0.11 41.48
C PRO A 84 13.40 1.56 41.03
N ALA A 85 13.53 2.51 41.96
CA ALA A 85 13.35 3.94 41.69
C ALA A 85 14.19 4.47 40.51
N PRO A 86 15.50 4.13 40.36
CA PRO A 86 16.28 4.59 39.21
C PRO A 86 15.76 4.08 37.86
N VAL A 87 15.12 2.91 37.84
CA VAL A 87 14.54 2.35 36.61
C VAL A 87 13.22 3.04 36.27
N ARG A 88 12.39 3.35 37.27
CA ARG A 88 11.14 4.10 37.06
C ARG A 88 11.40 5.51 36.54
N GLU A 89 12.45 6.17 37.03
CA GLU A 89 12.87 7.49 36.52
C GLU A 89 13.28 7.43 35.05
N ARG A 90 14.02 6.39 34.63
CA ARG A 90 14.35 6.18 33.21
C ARG A 90 13.10 5.95 32.36
N VAL A 91 12.14 5.14 32.84
CA VAL A 91 10.85 4.94 32.15
C VAL A 91 10.08 6.26 32.03
N ALA A 92 10.07 7.09 33.07
CA ALA A 92 9.46 8.42 33.01
C ALA A 92 10.18 9.34 32.01
N GLY A 93 11.52 9.31 31.96
CA GLY A 93 12.31 10.02 30.97
C GLY A 93 12.00 9.59 29.54
N LEU A 94 11.90 8.27 29.28
CA LEU A 94 11.51 7.73 27.98
C LEU A 94 10.11 8.19 27.56
N LYS A 95 9.15 8.25 28.50
CA LYS A 95 7.83 8.84 28.22
C LYS A 95 7.92 10.32 27.83
N GLY A 96 8.86 11.07 28.40
CA GLY A 96 9.16 12.44 28.00
C GLY A 96 9.65 12.52 26.55
N VAL A 97 10.65 11.70 26.19
CA VAL A 97 11.17 11.60 24.81
C VAL A 97 10.07 11.21 23.83
N GLN A 98 9.19 10.28 24.21
CA GLN A 98 8.07 9.86 23.37
C GLN A 98 7.07 11.01 23.11
N LYS A 99 6.88 11.94 24.06
CA LYS A 99 6.03 13.12 23.84
C LYS A 99 6.61 14.05 22.78
N GLU A 100 7.93 14.28 22.81
CA GLU A 100 8.61 15.08 21.79
C GLU A 100 8.51 14.42 20.41
N HIS A 101 8.67 13.09 20.34
CA HIS A 101 8.43 12.34 19.10
C HIS A 101 7.00 12.55 18.59
N SER A 102 5.99 12.37 19.45
CA SER A 102 4.58 12.55 19.05
C SER A 102 4.27 13.97 18.59
N LYS A 103 4.98 14.98 19.10
CA LYS A 103 4.85 16.37 18.62
C LYS A 103 5.38 16.51 17.19
N LEU A 104 6.58 15.99 16.92
CA LEU A 104 7.16 15.98 15.56
C LEU A 104 6.29 15.18 14.58
N GLU A 105 5.74 14.07 15.02
CA GLU A 105 4.82 13.27 14.21
C GLU A 105 3.54 14.06 13.86
N ALA A 106 3.00 14.84 14.79
CA ALA A 106 1.86 15.71 14.51
C ALA A 106 2.20 16.79 13.47
N GLU A 107 3.37 17.42 13.56
CA GLU A 107 3.87 18.40 12.58
C GLU A 107 4.03 17.75 11.19
N PHE A 108 4.58 16.53 11.13
CA PHE A 108 4.69 15.77 9.89
C PHE A 108 3.32 15.49 9.25
N GLN A 109 2.34 15.05 10.04
CA GLN A 109 0.99 14.80 9.52
C GLN A 109 0.31 16.08 9.02
N GLU A 110 0.57 17.22 9.67
CA GLU A 110 0.08 18.52 9.19
C GLU A 110 0.69 18.88 7.83
N GLU A 111 1.99 18.66 7.64
CA GLU A 111 2.65 18.88 6.35
C GLU A 111 2.12 17.94 5.25
N VAL A 112 1.90 16.67 5.56
CA VAL A 112 1.27 15.70 4.63
C VAL A 112 -0.12 16.19 4.24
N LEU A 113 -0.94 16.63 5.19
CA LEU A 113 -2.28 17.15 4.89
C LEU A 113 -2.22 18.43 4.04
N ALA A 114 -1.26 19.32 4.30
CA ALA A 114 -1.05 20.52 3.49
C ALA A 114 -0.64 20.16 2.05
N LEU A 115 0.21 19.13 1.89
CA LEU A 115 0.60 18.60 0.60
C LEU A 115 -0.59 17.99 -0.15
N GLU A 116 -1.39 17.17 0.52
CA GLU A 116 -2.61 16.58 -0.02
C GLU A 116 -3.57 17.66 -0.51
N LYS A 117 -3.83 18.69 0.30
CA LYS A 117 -4.66 19.85 -0.11
C LYS A 117 -4.11 20.54 -1.36
N ARG A 118 -2.79 20.75 -1.43
CA ARG A 118 -2.14 21.39 -2.59
C ARG A 118 -2.32 20.57 -3.86
N PHE A 119 -2.17 19.26 -3.79
CA PHE A 119 -2.33 18.38 -4.95
C PHE A 119 -3.78 18.11 -5.29
N PHE A 120 -4.66 18.03 -4.29
CA PHE A 120 -6.10 17.95 -4.48
C PHE A 120 -6.58 19.11 -5.35
N ALA A 121 -6.17 20.35 -5.06
CA ALA A 121 -6.52 21.52 -5.89
C ALA A 121 -6.01 21.41 -7.34
N LYS A 122 -4.89 20.71 -7.59
CA LYS A 122 -4.38 20.45 -8.95
C LYS A 122 -5.18 19.35 -9.66
N PHE A 123 -5.66 18.36 -8.92
CA PHE A 123 -6.50 17.29 -9.47
C PHE A 123 -7.94 17.73 -9.68
N THR A 124 -8.47 18.68 -8.89
CA THR A 124 -9.84 19.20 -9.01
C THR A 124 -10.24 19.56 -10.45
N PRO A 125 -9.48 20.38 -11.21
CA PRO A 125 -9.87 20.70 -12.60
C PRO A 125 -9.90 19.47 -13.51
N LEU A 126 -9.05 18.47 -13.26
CA LEU A 126 -9.08 17.21 -14.02
C LEU A 126 -10.31 16.38 -13.66
N TYR A 127 -10.70 16.33 -12.38
CA TYR A 127 -11.92 15.66 -11.95
C TYR A 127 -13.18 16.34 -12.48
N GLU A 128 -13.20 17.68 -12.52
CA GLU A 128 -14.28 18.44 -13.14
C GLU A 128 -14.36 18.18 -14.65
N LYS A 129 -13.21 18.16 -15.36
CA LYS A 129 -13.15 17.81 -16.79
C LYS A 129 -13.69 16.40 -17.02
N ARG A 130 -13.22 15.41 -16.25
CA ARG A 130 -13.72 14.02 -16.33
C ARG A 130 -15.22 13.95 -16.04
N SER A 131 -15.70 14.63 -15.01
CA SER A 131 -17.13 14.66 -14.67
C SER A 131 -17.97 15.26 -15.79
N LYS A 132 -17.51 16.33 -16.44
CA LYS A 132 -18.20 16.93 -17.59
C LYS A 132 -18.26 15.97 -18.78
N ILE A 133 -17.18 15.24 -19.07
CA ILE A 133 -17.14 14.21 -20.13
C ILE A 133 -18.09 13.05 -19.81
N VAL A 134 -18.00 12.48 -18.60
CA VAL A 134 -18.85 11.36 -18.17
C VAL A 134 -20.33 11.72 -18.23
N ASN A 135 -20.71 12.96 -17.89
CA ASN A 135 -22.09 13.44 -17.98
C ASN A 135 -22.48 13.97 -19.38
N GLY A 136 -21.59 13.89 -20.37
CA GLY A 136 -21.80 14.38 -21.74
C GLY A 136 -22.03 15.89 -21.84
N GLN A 137 -21.51 16.68 -20.89
CA GLN A 137 -21.57 18.14 -20.93
C GLN A 137 -20.51 18.74 -21.88
N THR A 138 -19.38 18.05 -22.03
CA THR A 138 -18.29 18.43 -22.93
C THR A 138 -17.69 17.18 -23.57
N GLU A 139 -17.45 17.21 -24.88
CA GLU A 139 -16.73 16.14 -25.55
C GLU A 139 -15.22 16.21 -25.26
N PRO A 140 -14.50 15.05 -25.24
CA PRO A 140 -13.05 15.02 -25.15
C PRO A 140 -12.36 15.79 -26.28
N SER A 141 -11.22 16.41 -26.01
CA SER A 141 -10.41 17.02 -27.08
C SER A 141 -9.68 15.93 -27.86
N LYS A 142 -9.26 16.24 -29.10
CA LYS A 142 -8.47 15.31 -29.92
C LYS A 142 -7.18 14.87 -29.23
N GLU A 143 -6.53 15.80 -28.52
CA GLU A 143 -5.32 15.52 -27.74
C GLU A 143 -5.59 14.57 -26.58
N ASP A 144 -6.73 14.70 -25.89
CA ASP A 144 -7.11 13.77 -24.81
C ASP A 144 -7.36 12.35 -25.36
N VAL A 145 -7.99 12.25 -26.53
CA VAL A 145 -8.28 10.96 -27.19
C VAL A 145 -6.97 10.31 -27.68
N GLU A 146 -6.09 11.09 -28.30
CA GLU A 146 -4.78 10.60 -28.74
C GLU A 146 -3.91 10.15 -27.57
N ALA A 147 -3.85 10.94 -26.49
CA ALA A 147 -3.13 10.57 -25.27
C ALA A 147 -3.72 9.31 -24.61
N GLY A 148 -5.04 9.13 -24.64
CA GLY A 148 -5.70 7.93 -24.12
C GLY A 148 -5.41 6.67 -24.95
N ARG A 149 -5.22 6.82 -26.26
CA ARG A 149 -4.89 5.72 -27.18
C ARG A 149 -3.39 5.38 -27.23
N ALA A 150 -2.52 6.32 -26.83
CA ALA A 150 -1.08 6.12 -26.88
C ALA A 150 -0.57 5.01 -25.91
N ASP A 151 -1.30 4.71 -24.85
CA ASP A 151 -0.98 3.66 -23.87
C ASP A 151 -1.64 2.30 -24.17
N GLU A 152 -2.51 2.24 -25.19
CA GLU A 152 -3.00 0.97 -25.72
C GLU A 152 -1.88 0.38 -26.60
N GLU A 153 -1.25 -0.72 -26.17
CA GLU A 153 -0.45 -1.57 -27.08
C GLU A 153 -1.41 -2.15 -28.13
N GLU A 154 -1.75 -1.32 -29.11
CA GLU A 154 -2.77 -1.56 -30.14
C GLU A 154 -2.31 -2.69 -31.07
N ASP A 155 -2.72 -3.92 -30.74
CA ASP A 155 -2.79 -5.02 -31.71
C ASP A 155 -3.65 -4.56 -32.90
N GLU A 156 -3.25 -4.86 -34.14
CA GLU A 156 -3.92 -4.40 -35.37
C GLU A 156 -5.41 -4.80 -35.41
N GLU A 157 -5.78 -5.86 -34.68
CA GLU A 157 -7.16 -6.32 -34.49
C GLU A 157 -8.00 -5.33 -33.65
N THR A 158 -7.41 -4.69 -32.62
CA THR A 158 -8.10 -3.68 -31.79
C THR A 158 -8.34 -2.37 -32.55
N LYS A 159 -7.38 -1.95 -33.37
CA LYS A 159 -7.51 -0.81 -34.29
C LYS A 159 -8.62 -1.03 -35.34
N GLN A 160 -8.69 -2.22 -35.91
CA GLN A 160 -9.71 -2.57 -36.90
C GLN A 160 -11.10 -2.67 -36.27
N ALA A 161 -11.22 -3.27 -35.08
CA ALA A 161 -12.48 -3.31 -34.33
C ALA A 161 -12.99 -1.90 -33.95
N GLN A 162 -12.10 -1.00 -33.52
CA GLN A 162 -12.44 0.39 -33.21
C GLN A 162 -12.91 1.16 -34.46
N ALA A 163 -12.23 0.98 -35.60
CA ALA A 163 -12.58 1.62 -36.86
C ALA A 163 -13.87 1.06 -37.50
N GLU A 164 -14.22 -0.20 -37.25
CA GLU A 164 -15.50 -0.78 -37.64
C GLU A 164 -16.65 -0.33 -36.71
N ALA A 165 -16.40 -0.21 -35.40
CA ALA A 165 -17.36 0.34 -34.44
C ALA A 165 -17.68 1.81 -34.72
N ASP A 166 -16.68 2.64 -35.06
CA ASP A 166 -16.86 4.03 -35.45
C ASP A 166 -17.68 4.18 -36.75
N LYS A 167 -17.65 3.17 -37.64
CA LYS A 167 -18.45 3.14 -38.89
C LYS A 167 -19.87 2.58 -38.69
N GLN A 168 -20.10 1.78 -37.64
CA GLN A 168 -21.40 1.22 -37.26
C GLN A 168 -22.16 2.05 -36.23
N ALA A 169 -21.67 3.26 -35.90
CA ALA A 169 -22.38 4.23 -35.07
C ALA A 169 -23.63 4.76 -35.81
N ASP A 170 -24.65 3.91 -35.87
CA ASP A 170 -25.99 4.20 -36.39
C ASP A 170 -26.77 5.05 -35.39
N GLU A 171 -27.94 5.55 -35.81
CA GLU A 171 -28.85 6.51 -35.14
C GLU A 171 -29.10 6.28 -33.62
N ALA A 172 -28.80 5.10 -33.08
CA ALA A 172 -28.89 4.77 -31.66
C ALA A 172 -27.89 5.53 -30.76
N THR A 173 -26.73 5.94 -31.28
CA THR A 173 -25.73 6.72 -30.52
C THR A 173 -26.03 8.22 -30.48
N ALA A 174 -26.87 8.71 -31.40
CA ALA A 174 -27.19 10.14 -31.53
C ALA A 174 -27.90 10.73 -30.30
N ASN A 175 -28.48 9.90 -29.44
CA ASN A 175 -29.13 10.30 -28.19
C ASN A 175 -28.35 9.92 -26.92
N MET A 176 -27.19 9.28 -27.03
CA MET A 176 -26.39 8.88 -25.87
C MET A 176 -25.52 10.06 -25.42
N LYS A 177 -25.89 10.69 -24.30
CA LYS A 177 -25.15 11.80 -23.70
C LYS A 177 -24.21 11.27 -22.61
N GLY A 178 -22.91 11.36 -22.84
CA GLY A 178 -21.89 10.94 -21.86
C GLY A 178 -21.71 9.43 -21.79
N ILE A 179 -21.30 8.93 -20.63
CA ILE A 179 -20.96 7.52 -20.39
C ILE A 179 -21.91 6.93 -19.33
N PRO A 180 -22.93 6.16 -19.74
CA PRO A 180 -23.86 5.52 -18.81
C PRO A 180 -23.16 4.57 -17.83
N GLU A 181 -23.64 4.51 -16.58
CA GLU A 181 -23.16 3.59 -15.53
C GLU A 181 -21.64 3.60 -15.28
N PHE A 182 -20.97 4.72 -15.62
CA PHE A 182 -19.51 4.84 -15.49
C PHE A 182 -19.02 4.55 -14.07
N TRP A 183 -19.61 5.22 -13.06
CA TRP A 183 -19.19 5.04 -11.66
C TRP A 183 -19.60 3.68 -11.08
N LEU A 184 -20.69 3.08 -11.57
CA LEU A 184 -21.09 1.72 -11.19
C LEU A 184 -20.06 0.71 -11.71
N SER A 185 -19.56 0.92 -12.92
CA SER A 185 -18.58 0.04 -13.57
C SER A 185 -17.15 0.24 -13.03
N ALA A 186 -16.85 1.42 -12.49
CA ALA A 186 -15.52 1.78 -12.00
C ALA A 186 -15.28 1.48 -10.50
N MET A 187 -16.34 1.18 -9.73
CA MET A 187 -16.25 0.76 -8.31
C MET A 187 -16.08 -0.75 -8.20
#